data_AF-X1PG13-F1
#
_entry.id   AF-X1PG13-F1
#
_cell.length_a   1.000
_cell.length_b   1.000
_cell.length_c   1.000
_cell.angle_alpha   90.00
_cell.angle_beta   90.00
_cell.angle_gamma   90.00
#
_symmetry.space_group_name_H-M   'P 1'
#
loop_
_entity.id
_entity.type
_entity.pdbx_description
1 polymer ?
#
loop_
_entity_poly.entity_id
_entity_poly.type
_entity_poly.pdbx_seq_one_letter_code
_entity_poly.pdbx_strand_id
1 'polypeptide(L)' 'MRIAIPITDGKLSAHFGHCRQFAIIDADPDTKKLTHTEMLTSPAHEPGALPKWL' A
#
# COMPACT_ATOMS: atom_id res chain seq x y z
N MET A 1 13.87 -0.57 -1.16
CA MET A 1 12.89 -0.48 -0.05
C MET A 1 11.50 -0.53 -0.66
N ARG A 2 10.58 -1.33 -0.10
CA ARG A 2 9.18 -1.40 -0.55
C ARG A 2 8.26 -0.83 0.52
N ILE A 3 7.33 0.04 0.12
CA ILE A 3 6.43 0.78 1.02
C ILE A 3 5.00 0.56 0.55
N ALA A 4 4.11 0.15 1.46
CA ALA A 4 2.67 0.08 1.22
C ALA A 4 1.97 1.25 1.92
N ILE A 5 1.22 2.06 1.17
CA ILE A 5 0.47 3.21 1.71
C ILE A 5 -1.02 2.95 1.54
N PRO A 6 -1.83 2.95 2.62
CA PRO A 6 -3.27 2.75 2.50
C PRO A 6 -3.95 4.00 1.92
N ILE A 7 -4.79 3.83 0.89
CA ILE A 7 -5.43 4.92 0.16
C ILE A 7 -6.96 4.78 0.17
N THR A 8 -7.63 5.91 0.43
CA THR A 8 -9.09 6.07 0.30
C THR A 8 -9.36 7.38 -0.45
N ASP A 9 -10.07 7.32 -1.58
CA ASP A 9 -10.38 8.47 -2.44
C ASP A 9 -9.15 9.30 -2.84
N GLY A 10 -8.06 8.61 -3.21
CA GLY A 10 -6.80 9.24 -3.63
C GLY A 10 -6.02 9.94 -2.52
N LYS A 11 -6.43 9.78 -1.25
CA LYS A 11 -5.77 10.34 -0.07
C LYS A 11 -5.33 9.24 0.89
N LEU A 12 -4.41 9.55 1.80
CA LEU A 12 -4.03 8.65 2.88
C LEU A 12 -5.28 8.22 3.67
N SER A 13 -5.49 6.91 3.80
CA SER A 13 -6.63 6.38 4.54
C SER A 13 -6.45 6.62 6.04
N ALA A 14 -7.51 7.06 6.72
CA ALA A 14 -7.55 7.16 8.17
C ALA A 14 -7.61 5.79 8.87
N HIS A 15 -8.02 4.74 8.14
CA HIS A 15 -8.11 3.38 8.68
C HIS A 15 -7.39 2.41 7.75
N PHE A 16 -6.29 1.83 8.23
CA PHE A 16 -5.47 0.89 7.46
C PHE A 16 -6.28 -0.34 7.01
N GLY A 17 -7.02 -0.95 7.94
CA GLY A 17 -7.75 -2.20 7.69
C GLY A 17 -8.98 -2.09 6.78
N HIS A 18 -9.47 -0.87 6.51
CA HIS A 18 -10.68 -0.64 5.70
C HIS A 18 -10.42 0.23 4.47
N CYS A 19 -9.16 0.44 4.08
CA CYS A 19 -8.86 1.18 2.86
C CYS A 19 -9.21 0.35 1.61
N ARG A 20 -9.63 1.02 0.55
CA ARG A 20 -10.03 0.36 -0.71
C ARG A 20 -8.83 -0.08 -1.54
N GLN A 21 -7.72 0.64 -1.43
CA GLN A 21 -6.51 0.38 -2.21
C GLN A 21 -5.25 0.63 -1.39
N PHE A 22 -4.16 0.03 -1.83
CA PHE A 22 -2.80 0.35 -1.39
C PHE A 22 -1.98 0.86 -2.57
N ALA A 23 -1.25 1.95 -2.37
CA ALA A 23 -0.15 2.32 -3.25
C ALA A 23 1.09 1.53 -2.81
N ILE A 24 1.61 0.66 -3.67
CA ILE A 24 2.87 -0.04 -3.46
C ILE A 24 3.96 0.72 -4.19
N ILE A 25 4.98 1.14 -3.45
CA ILE A 25 6.07 1.95 -3.96
C ILE A 25 7.38 1.21 -3.72
N ASP A 26 8.15 1.02 -4.79
CA ASP A 26 9.55 0.64 -4.68
C ASP A 26 10.42 1.89 -4.78
N ALA A 27 11.31 2.04 -3.80
CA ALA A 27 12.27 3.14 -3.71
C ALA A 27 13.68 2.59 -3.55
N ASP A 28 14.61 3.18 -4.30
CA ASP A 28 16.05 2.96 -4.15
C ASP A 28 16.55 3.73 -2.92
N PRO A 29 17.11 3.05 -1.90
CA PRO A 29 17.54 3.69 -0.66
C PRO A 29 18.78 4.60 -0.84
N ASP A 30 19.62 4.32 -1.82
CA ASP A 30 20.87 5.06 -2.06
C ASP A 30 20.59 6.31 -2.87
N THR A 31 19.84 6.16 -3.96
CA THR A 31 19.53 7.28 -4.87
C THR A 31 18.30 8.08 -4.44
N LYS A 32 17.50 7.55 -3.50
CA LYS A 32 16.22 8.13 -3.02
C LYS A 32 15.18 8.31 -4.13
N LYS A 33 15.31 7.58 -5.24
CA LYS A 33 14.38 7.63 -6.37
C LYS A 33 13.30 6.56 -6.24
N LEU A 34 12.09 6.89 -6.67
CA LEU A 34 11.04 5.91 -6.89
C LEU A 34 11.35 5.14 -8.18
N THR A 35 11.39 3.81 -8.09
CA THR A 35 11.65 2.93 -9.23
C THR A 35 10.38 2.26 -9.75
N HIS A 36 9.36 2.11 -8.89
CA HIS A 36 8.06 1.56 -9.28
C HIS A 36 6.94 2.13 -8.41
N THR A 37 5.73 2.20 -8.98
CA THR A 37 4.50 2.54 -8.25
C THR A 37 3.33 1.80 -8.89
N GLU A 38 2.57 1.09 -8.07
CA GLU A 38 1.34 0.41 -8.48
C GLU A 38 0.22 0.61 -7.46
N MET A 39 -1.02 0.56 -7.94
CA MET A 39 -2.22 0.64 -7.10
C MET A 39 -2.85 -0.74 -7.04
N LEU A 40 -2.89 -1.33 -5.84
CA LEU A 40 -3.52 -2.62 -5.60
C LEU A 40 -4.84 -2.45 -4.87
N THR A 41 -5.88 -3.17 -5.30
CA THR A 41 -7.15 -3.24 -4.57
C THR A 41 -6.99 -4.13 -3.35
N SER A 42 -7.48 -3.67 -2.19
CA SER A 42 -7.41 -4.44 -0.94
C SER A 42 -8.13 -5.79 -1.06
N PRO A 43 -7.61 -6.85 -0.41
CA PRO A 43 -8.29 -8.14 -0.35
C PRO A 43 -9.59 -8.06 0.49
N ALA A 44 -10.38 -9.13 0.45
CA ALA A 44 -11.55 -9.25 1.32
C ALA A 44 -11.17 -9.11 2.81
N HIS A 45 -12.08 -8.54 3.60
CA HIS A 45 -11.82 -8.27 5.00
C HIS A 45 -11.89 -9.55 5.85
N GLU A 46 -10.73 -10.10 6.16
CA GLU A 46 -10.56 -11.27 7.03
C GLU A 46 -9.42 -11.06 8.02
N PRO A 47 -9.51 -11.63 9.25
CA PRO A 47 -8.43 -11.54 10.24
C PRO A 47 -7.08 -12.02 9.68
N GLY A 48 -6.10 -11.13 9.64
CA GLY A 48 -4.73 -11.43 9.20
C GLY A 48 -4.53 -11.51 7.68
N ALA A 49 -5.51 -11.15 6.86
CA ALA A 49 -5.36 -11.13 5.40
C ALA A 49 -4.32 -10.09 4.93
N LEU A 50 -4.41 -8.86 5.44
CA LEU A 50 -3.55 -7.75 4.99
C LEU A 50 -2.05 -7.98 5.22
N PRO A 51 -1.58 -8.43 6.41
CA PRO A 51 -0.14 -8.66 6.62
C PRO A 51 0.45 -9.79 5.78
N LYS A 52 -0.36 -10.74 5.30
CA LYS A 52 0.10 -11.82 4.42
C LYS A 52 0.09 -11.42 2.95
N TRP A 53 -0.79 -10.48 2.60
CA TRP A 53 -1.02 -10.02 1.23
C TRP A 53 -0.05 -8.91 0.81
N LEU A 54 0.34 -8.04 1.75
CA LEU A 54 1.39 -7.02 1.58
C LEU A 54 2.79 -7.62 1.73
#